data_AF-A0A925A2M2-F1
#
_entry.id   AF-A0A925A2M2-F1
#
_cell.length_a   1.000
_cell.length_b   1.000
_cell.length_c   1.000
_cell.angle_alpha   90.00
_cell.angle_beta   90.00
_cell.angle_gamma   90.00
#
_symmetry.space_group_name_H-M   'P 1'
#
loop_
_entity.id
_entity.type
_entity.pdbx_description
1 polymer ?
#
loop_
_entity_poly.entity_id
_entity_poly.type
_entity_poly.pdbx_seq_one_letter_code
_entity_poly.pdbx_strand_id
1 'polypeptide(L)'
;FYQSYLVQERIKFNPEIKEHNSNSITGICILGVMTAIIMICAAAVLNKQGITVTTASDMAKALEPLFGSYASTLFLIGLFGASFSALVGNATLGGTLLGDSLGFGSQLSSNTTKMFIASVMIFGAIIAIIFGKLPLELIVFAQSITIFLVPFIGMAMYAVSNDTAIMGDKVNSTFFKIFGALGLLILFVLAISNINQIFF
;
A
#
# COMPACT_ATOMS: atom_id res chain seq x y z
N PHE A 1 8.13 -6.20 -3.97
CA PHE A 1 8.62 -5.46 -5.15
C PHE A 1 9.17 -4.07 -4.83
N TYR A 2 8.37 -3.10 -4.33
CA TYR A 2 8.85 -1.72 -4.12
C TYR A 2 10.15 -1.62 -3.31
N GLN A 3 10.19 -2.26 -2.14
CA GLN A 3 11.36 -2.26 -1.27
C GLN A 3 12.57 -2.90 -1.96
N SER A 4 12.35 -3.95 -2.74
CA SER A 4 13.42 -4.61 -3.52
C SER A 4 14.00 -3.67 -4.58
N TYR A 5 13.17 -2.95 -5.35
CA TYR A 5 13.64 -1.97 -6.33
C TYR A 5 14.34 -0.77 -5.65
N LEU A 6 13.83 -0.28 -4.52
CA LEU A 6 14.47 0.80 -3.78
C LEU A 6 15.85 0.41 -3.23
N VAL A 7 15.99 -0.83 -2.74
CA VAL A 7 17.28 -1.36 -2.30
C VAL A 7 18.23 -1.51 -3.48
N GLN A 8 17.77 -2.03 -4.61
CA GLN A 8 18.59 -2.14 -5.82
C GLN A 8 19.07 -0.77 -6.33
N GLU A 9 18.18 0.23 -6.38
CA GLU A 9 18.55 1.60 -6.76
C GLU A 9 19.53 2.20 -5.74
N ARG A 10 19.30 2.03 -4.43
CA ARG A 10 20.21 2.52 -3.39
C ARG A 10 21.62 1.91 -3.53
N ILE A 11 21.72 0.61 -3.80
CA ILE A 11 23.01 -0.07 -4.02
C ILE A 11 23.69 0.43 -5.29
N LYS A 12 22.93 0.67 -6.38
CA LYS A 12 23.49 1.25 -7.62
C LYS A 12 24.11 2.63 -7.40
N PHE A 13 23.49 3.46 -6.56
CA PHE A 13 23.99 4.80 -6.25
C PHE A 13 25.15 4.79 -5.26
N ASN A 14 25.20 3.86 -4.31
CA ASN A 14 26.27 3.78 -3.34
C ASN A 14 26.61 2.31 -2.99
N PRO A 15 27.63 1.72 -3.66
CA PRO A 15 27.95 0.29 -3.55
C PRO A 15 28.47 -0.14 -2.17
N GLU A 16 28.98 0.79 -1.37
CA GLU A 16 29.56 0.52 -0.04
C GLU A 16 28.51 0.35 1.07
N ILE A 17 27.22 0.52 0.76
CA ILE A 17 26.14 0.33 1.74
C ILE A 17 26.07 -1.16 2.08
N LYS A 18 26.73 -1.55 3.18
CA LYS A 18 26.45 -2.82 3.86
C LYS A 18 24.98 -2.84 4.24
N GLU A 19 24.27 -3.91 3.85
CA GLU A 19 22.88 -4.16 4.26
C GLU A 19 22.73 -3.95 5.76
N HIS A 20 22.19 -2.80 6.15
CA HIS A 20 21.73 -2.58 7.51
C HIS A 20 20.30 -3.12 7.56
N ASN A 21 20.02 -4.00 8.52
CA ASN A 21 18.71 -4.59 8.76
C ASN A 21 17.63 -3.53 8.55
N SER A 22 16.77 -3.78 7.56
CA SER A 22 15.81 -2.80 7.07
C SER A 22 14.88 -2.37 8.20
N ASN A 23 14.75 -1.05 8.42
CA ASN A 23 13.78 -0.42 9.33
C ASN A 23 12.30 -0.69 8.95
N SER A 24 12.03 -1.65 8.06
CA SER A 24 10.70 -2.08 7.65
C SER A 24 9.85 -2.53 8.83
N ILE A 25 10.43 -3.15 9.87
CA ILE A 25 9.69 -3.56 11.07
C ILE A 25 9.07 -2.33 11.76
N THR A 26 9.87 -1.28 11.97
CA THR A 26 9.38 -0.03 12.57
C THR A 26 8.27 0.59 11.74
N GLY A 27 8.42 0.60 10.41
CA GLY A 27 7.37 1.08 9.50
C GLY A 27 6.07 0.29 9.61
N ILE A 28 6.15 -1.04 9.64
CA ILE A 28 5.00 -1.93 9.79
C ILE A 28 4.30 -1.73 11.14
N CYS A 29 5.07 -1.60 12.23
CA CYS A 29 4.53 -1.36 13.57
C CYS A 29 3.80 -0.01 13.65
N ILE A 30 4.39 1.06 13.12
CA ILE A 30 3.76 2.38 13.07
C ILE A 30 2.45 2.31 12.28
N LEU A 31 2.47 1.65 11.11
CA LEU A 31 1.27 1.49 10.29
C LEU A 31 0.17 0.75 11.05
N GLY A 32 0.50 -0.35 11.73
CA GLY A 32 -0.46 -1.12 12.53
C GLY A 32 -1.08 -0.31 13.67
N VAL A 33 -0.28 0.47 14.40
CA VAL A 33 -0.76 1.37 15.46
C VAL A 33 -1.68 2.45 14.89
N MET A 34 -1.29 3.07 13.78
CA MET A 34 -2.11 4.08 13.10
C MET A 34 -3.46 3.50 12.66
N THR A 35 -3.48 2.33 12.03
CA THR A 35 -4.72 1.66 11.63
C THR A 35 -5.61 1.35 12.83
N ALA A 36 -5.04 0.85 13.92
CA ALA A 36 -5.79 0.57 15.15
C ALA A 36 -6.45 1.84 15.73
N ILE A 37 -5.71 2.95 15.80
CA ILE A 37 -6.23 4.24 16.29
C ILE A 37 -7.39 4.72 15.41
N ILE A 38 -7.24 4.65 14.08
CA ILE A 38 -8.30 5.05 13.14
C ILE A 38 -9.56 4.19 13.32
N MET A 39 -9.42 2.87 13.44
CA MET A 39 -10.55 1.97 13.67
C MET A 39 -11.26 2.24 15.01
N ILE A 40 -10.51 2.45 16.09
CA ILE A 40 -11.07 2.79 17.41
C ILE A 40 -11.82 4.12 17.33
N CYS A 41 -11.25 5.13 16.68
CA CYS A 41 -11.90 6.42 16.50
C CYS A 41 -13.20 6.30 15.68
N ALA A 42 -13.18 5.52 14.60
CA ALA A 42 -14.36 5.24 13.79
C ALA A 42 -15.46 4.57 14.61
N ALA A 43 -15.11 3.53 15.38
CA ALA A 43 -16.07 2.82 16.22
C ALA A 43 -16.62 3.68 17.38
N ALA A 44 -15.78 4.49 18.02
CA ALA A 44 -16.18 5.28 19.18
C ALA A 44 -17.04 6.49 18.81
N VAL A 45 -16.82 7.09 17.64
CA VAL A 45 -17.44 8.37 17.26
C VAL A 45 -18.44 8.21 16.12
N LEU A 46 -18.00 7.69 14.97
CA LEU A 46 -18.83 7.63 13.75
C LEU A 46 -20.01 6.69 13.96
N ASN A 47 -19.77 5.52 14.56
CA ASN A 47 -20.83 4.55 14.83
C ASN A 47 -21.86 5.08 15.83
N LYS A 48 -21.43 5.76 16.90
CA LYS A 48 -22.33 6.35 17.90
C LYS A 48 -23.17 7.50 17.38
N GLN A 49 -22.64 8.28 16.43
CA GLN A 49 -23.35 9.41 15.83
C GLN A 49 -24.21 9.01 14.62
N GLY A 50 -24.17 7.73 14.20
CA GLY A 50 -24.89 7.24 13.02
C GLY A 50 -24.42 7.87 11.71
N ILE A 51 -23.21 8.45 11.68
CA ILE A 51 -22.69 9.14 10.51
C ILE A 51 -22.18 8.09 9.52
N THR A 52 -22.86 7.97 8.39
CA THR A 52 -22.37 7.22 7.23
C THR A 52 -21.32 8.06 6.51
N VAL A 53 -20.08 7.59 6.48
CA VAL A 53 -19.00 8.27 5.76
C VAL A 53 -19.21 8.11 4.27
N THR A 54 -19.46 9.22 3.57
CA THR A 54 -19.54 9.25 2.11
C THR A 54 -18.43 10.07 1.48
N THR A 55 -17.86 11.01 2.24
CA THR A 55 -16.80 11.91 1.80
C THR A 55 -15.69 12.05 2.85
N ALA A 56 -14.51 12.50 2.41
CA ALA A 56 -13.41 12.86 3.29
C ALA A 56 -13.78 13.97 4.29
N SER A 57 -14.69 14.86 3.89
CA SER A 57 -15.20 15.92 4.76
C SER A 57 -16.05 15.36 5.90
N ASP A 58 -16.83 14.29 5.65
CA ASP A 58 -17.61 13.62 6.69
C ASP A 58 -16.69 13.01 7.75
N MET A 59 -15.58 12.40 7.33
CA MET A 59 -14.56 11.88 8.26
C MET A 59 -13.95 13.00 9.12
N ALA A 60 -13.67 14.16 8.52
CA ALA A 60 -13.10 15.31 9.21
C ALA A 60 -14.07 15.91 10.24
N LYS A 61 -15.34 16.07 9.86
CA LYS A 61 -16.41 16.55 10.76
C LYS A 61 -16.68 15.59 11.90
N ALA A 62 -16.52 14.29 11.67
CA ALA A 62 -16.69 13.32 12.74
C ALA A 62 -15.59 13.42 13.83
N LEU A 63 -14.45 14.05 13.54
CA LEU A 63 -13.40 14.33 14.54
C LEU A 63 -13.62 15.63 15.32
N GLU A 64 -14.48 16.53 14.83
CA GLU A 64 -14.74 17.84 15.44
C GLU A 64 -15.28 17.74 16.88
N PRO A 65 -16.19 16.82 17.25
CA PRO A 65 -16.67 16.70 18.63
C PRO A 65 -15.60 16.24 19.63
N LEU A 66 -14.53 15.58 19.18
CA LEU A 66 -13.44 15.11 20.06
C LEU A 66 -12.34 16.14 20.24
N PHE A 67 -11.99 16.86 19.18
CA PHE A 67 -10.79 17.70 19.12
C PHE A 67 -11.08 19.18 18.83
N GLY A 68 -12.36 19.55 18.67
CA GLY A 68 -12.82 20.91 18.38
C GLY A 68 -12.79 21.27 16.89
N SER A 69 -13.23 22.49 16.57
CA SER A 69 -13.45 22.93 15.18
C SER A 69 -12.18 22.97 14.32
N TYR A 70 -11.02 23.23 14.93
CA TYR A 70 -9.73 23.22 14.23
C TYR A 70 -9.26 21.82 13.81
N ALA A 71 -9.80 20.76 14.42
CA ALA A 71 -9.39 19.39 14.13
C ALA A 71 -9.78 18.93 12.73
N SER A 72 -10.97 19.34 12.26
CA SER A 72 -11.44 19.04 10.92
C SER A 72 -10.48 19.63 9.86
N THR A 73 -10.06 20.88 10.05
CA THR A 73 -9.11 21.55 9.15
C THR A 73 -7.73 20.90 9.18
N LEU A 74 -7.19 20.60 10.37
CA LEU A 74 -5.92 19.90 10.50
C LEU A 74 -5.96 18.49 9.88
N PHE A 75 -7.07 17.77 10.04
CA PHE A 75 -7.28 16.47 9.42
C PHE A 75 -7.29 16.58 7.89
N LEU A 76 -7.98 17.56 7.32
CA LEU A 76 -8.03 17.75 5.87
C LEU A 76 -6.66 18.11 5.28
N ILE A 77 -5.87 18.94 5.97
CA ILE A 77 -4.49 19.27 5.56
C ILE A 77 -3.61 18.01 5.61
N GLY A 78 -3.70 17.24 6.70
CA GLY A 78 -2.97 15.98 6.86
C GLY A 78 -3.37 14.95 5.81
N LEU A 79 -4.67 14.79 5.56
CA LEU A 79 -5.22 13.90 4.54
C LEU A 79 -4.74 14.29 3.14
N PHE A 80 -4.68 15.59 2.83
CA PHE A 80 -4.13 16.08 1.57
C PHE A 80 -2.65 15.71 1.41
N GLY A 81 -1.83 15.95 2.42
CA GLY A 81 -0.41 15.59 2.41
C GLY A 81 -0.18 14.09 2.27
N ALA A 82 -0.93 13.28 3.03
CA ALA A 82 -0.87 11.82 2.95
C ALA A 82 -1.31 11.30 1.57
N SER A 83 -2.38 11.86 1.01
CA SER A 83 -2.89 11.49 -0.32
C SER A 83 -1.90 11.83 -1.42
N PHE A 84 -1.27 13.00 -1.36
CA PHE A 84 -0.24 13.39 -2.32
C PHE A 84 1.00 12.49 -2.24
N SER A 85 1.46 12.19 -1.02
CA SER A 85 2.59 11.27 -0.81
C SER A 85 2.30 9.86 -1.34
N ALA A 86 1.11 9.33 -1.04
CA ALA A 86 0.68 8.02 -1.52
C ALA A 86 0.52 7.98 -3.04
N LEU A 87 -0.04 9.03 -3.65
CA LEU A 87 -0.18 9.16 -5.11
C LEU A 87 1.17 9.03 -5.80
N VAL A 88 2.17 9.80 -5.37
CA VAL A 88 3.51 9.79 -5.98
C VAL A 88 4.18 8.42 -5.81
N GLY A 89 4.12 7.84 -4.62
CA GLY A 89 4.70 6.53 -4.34
C GLY A 89 4.08 5.43 -5.21
N ASN A 90 2.76 5.35 -5.23
CA ASN A 90 2.03 4.33 -5.98
C ASN A 90 2.13 4.52 -7.49
N ALA A 91 2.10 5.76 -7.99
CA ALA A 91 2.28 6.03 -9.41
C ALA A 91 3.69 5.69 -9.88
N THR A 92 4.69 5.98 -9.05
CA THR A 92 6.08 5.61 -9.32
C THR A 92 6.21 4.10 -9.44
N LEU A 93 5.67 3.34 -8.47
CA LEU A 93 5.64 1.89 -8.54
C LEU A 93 4.88 1.38 -9.77
N GLY A 94 3.65 1.84 -9.99
CA GLY A 94 2.83 1.42 -11.11
C GLY A 94 3.52 1.67 -12.46
N GLY A 95 4.06 2.87 -12.66
CA GLY A 95 4.77 3.23 -13.89
C GLY A 95 6.06 2.44 -14.09
N THR A 96 6.83 2.19 -13.03
CA THR A 96 8.03 1.32 -13.14
C THR A 96 7.68 -0.11 -13.50
N LEU A 97 6.66 -0.70 -12.86
CA LEU A 97 6.23 -2.06 -13.16
C LEU A 97 5.67 -2.19 -14.57
N LEU A 98 4.92 -1.19 -15.05
CA LEU A 98 4.44 -1.15 -16.43
C LEU A 98 5.60 -1.06 -17.43
N GLY A 99 6.56 -0.17 -17.19
CA GLY A 99 7.75 -0.03 -18.04
C GLY A 99 8.60 -1.30 -18.10
N ASP A 100 8.78 -1.96 -16.94
CA ASP A 100 9.55 -3.20 -16.84
C ASP A 100 8.83 -4.38 -17.51
N SER A 101 7.51 -4.49 -17.30
CA SER A 101 6.68 -5.53 -17.94
C SER A 101 6.63 -5.42 -19.47
N LEU A 102 6.79 -4.19 -19.99
CA LEU A 102 6.86 -3.92 -21.43
C LEU A 102 8.29 -4.00 -22.01
N GLY A 103 9.29 -4.35 -21.19
CA GLY A 103 10.68 -4.54 -21.63
C GLY A 103 11.50 -3.25 -21.77
N PHE A 104 10.98 -2.11 -21.35
CA PHE A 104 11.70 -0.82 -21.37
C PHE A 104 12.60 -0.62 -20.15
N GLY A 105 12.61 -1.58 -19.23
CA GLY A 105 13.43 -1.61 -18.02
C GLY A 105 12.83 -0.84 -16.84
N SER A 106 13.43 -1.04 -15.67
CA SER A 106 12.91 -0.58 -14.39
C SER A 106 13.57 0.71 -13.85
N GLN A 107 14.38 1.39 -14.67
CA GLN A 107 15.21 2.49 -14.19
C GLN A 107 14.40 3.79 -14.07
N LEU A 108 14.20 4.24 -12.83
CA LEU A 108 13.45 5.47 -12.49
C LEU A 108 13.96 6.73 -13.17
N SER A 109 15.26 6.78 -13.48
CA SER A 109 15.88 7.91 -14.18
C SER A 109 15.49 8.00 -15.66
N SER A 110 15.09 6.88 -16.27
CA SER A 110 14.81 6.81 -17.70
C SER A 110 13.60 7.65 -18.07
N ASN A 111 13.67 8.34 -19.22
CA ASN A 111 12.55 9.14 -19.71
C ASN A 111 11.31 8.28 -19.97
N THR A 112 11.50 7.04 -20.41
CA THR A 112 10.41 6.09 -20.70
C THR A 112 9.66 5.70 -19.42
N THR A 113 10.37 5.36 -18.34
CA THR A 113 9.76 5.05 -17.04
C THR A 113 9.01 6.25 -16.48
N LYS A 114 9.59 7.47 -16.57
CA LYS A 114 8.90 8.71 -16.17
C LYS A 114 7.63 8.97 -16.97
N MET A 115 7.63 8.66 -18.26
CA MET A 115 6.45 8.78 -19.11
C MET A 115 5.35 7.83 -18.65
N PHE A 116 5.67 6.56 -18.34
CA PHE A 116 4.69 5.62 -17.80
C PHE A 116 4.14 6.07 -16.44
N ILE A 117 4.99 6.58 -15.55
CA ILE A 117 4.55 7.15 -14.25
C ILE A 117 3.57 8.31 -14.48
N ALA A 118 3.92 9.24 -15.37
CA ALA A 118 3.06 10.37 -15.71
C ALA A 118 1.72 9.90 -16.32
N SER A 119 1.73 8.90 -17.19
CA SER A 119 0.52 8.30 -17.76
C SER A 119 -0.39 7.70 -16.68
N VAL A 120 0.17 6.99 -15.69
CA VAL A 120 -0.59 6.45 -14.55
C VAL A 120 -1.23 7.58 -13.74
N MET A 121 -0.49 8.66 -13.47
CA MET A 121 -1.02 9.82 -12.74
C MET A 121 -2.14 10.52 -13.50
N ILE A 122 -1.95 10.77 -14.80
CA ILE A 122 -2.96 11.42 -15.67
C ILE A 122 -4.22 10.56 -15.73
N PHE A 123 -4.08 9.25 -15.90
CA PHE A 123 -5.22 8.33 -15.92
C PHE A 123 -5.99 8.35 -14.59
N GLY A 124 -5.28 8.30 -13.46
CA GLY A 124 -5.90 8.43 -12.14
C GLY A 124 -6.62 9.78 -11.94
N ALA A 125 -6.03 10.87 -12.42
CA ALA A 125 -6.64 12.20 -12.38
C ALA A 125 -7.92 12.29 -13.22
N ILE A 126 -7.92 11.73 -14.43
CA ILE A 126 -9.10 11.68 -15.30
C ILE A 126 -10.24 10.93 -14.61
N ILE A 127 -9.97 9.75 -14.03
CA ILE A 127 -10.98 8.98 -13.29
C ILE A 127 -11.52 9.80 -12.11
N ALA A 128 -10.65 10.46 -11.35
CA ALA A 128 -11.06 11.30 -10.22
C ALA A 128 -11.97 12.47 -10.66
N ILE A 129 -11.66 13.12 -11.77
CA ILE A 129 -12.46 14.22 -12.33
C ILE A 129 -13.82 13.72 -12.81
N ILE A 130 -13.87 12.58 -13.51
CA ILE A 130 -15.13 12.00 -14.01
C ILE A 130 -16.08 11.66 -12.85
N PHE A 131 -15.56 11.13 -11.74
CA PHE A 131 -16.39 10.76 -10.61
C PHE A 131 -16.90 11.96 -9.80
N GLY A 132 -16.16 13.06 -9.72
CA GLY A 132 -16.58 14.32 -9.07
C GLY A 132 -16.84 14.25 -7.55
N LYS A 133 -16.84 13.06 -6.95
CA LYS A 133 -16.98 12.78 -5.50
C LYS A 133 -16.02 11.67 -5.09
N LEU A 134 -15.79 11.52 -3.78
CA LEU A 134 -14.93 10.45 -3.26
C LEU A 134 -15.53 9.08 -3.66
N PRO A 135 -14.86 8.29 -4.53
CA PRO A 135 -15.45 7.09 -5.05
C PRO A 135 -15.20 5.94 -4.08
N LEU A 136 -15.84 5.98 -2.91
CA LEU A 136 -15.64 5.01 -1.84
C LEU A 136 -15.80 3.57 -2.33
N GLU A 137 -16.80 3.31 -3.18
CA GLU A 137 -17.00 2.00 -3.79
C GLU A 137 -15.81 1.57 -4.65
N LEU A 138 -15.22 2.46 -5.46
CA LEU A 138 -14.01 2.15 -6.24
C LEU A 138 -12.81 1.90 -5.32
N ILE A 139 -12.67 2.65 -4.23
CA ILE A 139 -11.58 2.46 -3.26
C ILE A 139 -11.72 1.10 -2.59
N VAL A 140 -12.91 0.77 -2.11
CA VAL A 140 -13.21 -0.52 -1.48
C VAL A 140 -13.00 -1.66 -2.48
N PHE A 141 -13.48 -1.50 -3.71
CA PHE A 141 -13.31 -2.48 -4.78
C PHE A 141 -11.82 -2.69 -5.14
N ALA A 142 -11.05 -1.61 -5.31
CA ALA A 142 -9.61 -1.70 -5.58
C ALA A 142 -8.86 -2.37 -4.41
N GLN A 143 -9.28 -2.11 -3.18
CA GLN A 143 -8.72 -2.77 -1.99
C GLN A 143 -9.06 -4.26 -1.96
N SER A 144 -10.27 -4.64 -2.33
CA SER A 144 -10.68 -6.04 -2.47
C SER A 144 -9.84 -6.79 -3.51
N ILE A 145 -9.61 -6.20 -4.68
CA ILE A 145 -8.69 -6.77 -5.69
C ILE A 145 -7.29 -6.93 -5.11
N THR A 146 -6.83 -5.95 -4.32
CA THR A 146 -5.51 -6.00 -3.69
C THR A 146 -5.42 -7.16 -2.70
N ILE A 147 -6.44 -7.38 -1.86
CA ILE A 147 -6.50 -8.51 -0.92
C ILE A 147 -6.39 -9.84 -1.66
N PHE A 148 -7.03 -9.94 -2.82
CA PHE A 148 -6.94 -11.13 -3.67
C PHE A 148 -5.55 -11.32 -4.30
N LEU A 149 -4.90 -10.26 -4.75
CA LEU A 149 -3.61 -10.34 -5.46
C LEU A 149 -2.42 -10.60 -4.52
N VAL A 150 -2.46 -10.07 -3.30
CA VAL A 150 -1.39 -10.17 -2.29
C VAL A 150 -0.92 -11.61 -2.01
N PRO A 151 -1.77 -12.64 -1.82
CA PRO A 151 -1.29 -14.01 -1.56
C PRO A 151 -0.47 -14.59 -2.72
N PHE A 152 -0.80 -14.26 -3.98
CA PHE A 152 -0.02 -14.72 -5.15
C PHE A 152 1.37 -14.08 -5.17
N ILE A 153 1.45 -12.78 -4.90
CA ILE A 153 2.72 -12.07 -4.76
C ILE A 153 3.51 -12.65 -3.57
N GLY A 154 2.85 -12.91 -2.45
CA GLY A 154 3.44 -13.52 -1.26
C GLY A 154 4.00 -14.91 -1.56
N MET A 155 3.32 -15.71 -2.36
CA MET A 155 3.77 -17.04 -2.77
C MET A 155 5.02 -16.96 -3.64
N ALA A 156 5.04 -16.07 -4.64
CA ALA A 156 6.22 -15.85 -5.47
C ALA A 156 7.41 -15.38 -4.63
N MET A 157 7.19 -14.44 -3.70
CA MET A 157 8.24 -13.98 -2.78
C MET A 157 8.73 -15.11 -1.87
N TYR A 158 7.81 -15.92 -1.30
CA TYR A 158 8.17 -17.04 -0.45
C TYR A 158 8.98 -18.10 -1.21
N ALA A 159 8.61 -18.41 -2.47
CA ALA A 159 9.35 -19.34 -3.30
C ALA A 159 10.78 -18.84 -3.56
N VAL A 160 10.93 -17.59 -4.02
CA VAL A 160 12.24 -16.99 -4.31
C VAL A 160 13.12 -16.89 -3.05
N SER A 161 12.55 -16.50 -1.90
CA SER A 161 13.31 -16.39 -0.65
C SER A 161 13.77 -17.73 -0.07
N ASN A 162 13.20 -18.84 -0.54
CA ASN A 162 13.54 -20.19 -0.09
C ASN A 162 14.36 -20.99 -1.11
N ASP A 163 14.53 -20.47 -2.32
CA ASP A 163 15.28 -21.11 -3.39
C ASP A 163 16.79 -20.92 -3.20
N THR A 164 17.51 -22.01 -2.96
CA THR A 164 18.97 -22.02 -2.81
C THR A 164 19.71 -21.64 -4.09
N ALA A 165 19.12 -21.86 -5.27
CA ALA A 165 19.73 -21.47 -6.54
C ALA A 165 19.71 -19.95 -6.75
N ILE A 166 18.72 -19.25 -6.18
CA ILE A 166 18.58 -17.79 -6.31
C ILE A 166 19.25 -17.06 -5.15
N MET A 167 19.02 -17.50 -3.91
CA MET A 167 19.48 -16.81 -2.70
C MET A 167 20.85 -17.28 -2.20
N GLY A 168 21.37 -18.41 -2.69
CA GLY A 168 22.63 -19.00 -2.21
C GLY A 168 22.60 -19.23 -0.70
N ASP A 169 23.61 -18.70 0.00
CA ASP A 169 23.75 -18.82 1.46
C ASP A 169 22.77 -17.93 2.25
N LYS A 170 22.04 -17.02 1.59
CA LYS A 170 21.07 -16.10 2.21
C LYS A 170 19.63 -16.62 2.22
N VAL A 171 19.43 -17.93 2.06
CA VAL A 171 18.09 -18.54 2.18
C VAL A 171 17.50 -18.32 3.57
N ASN A 172 16.17 -18.21 3.64
CA ASN A 172 15.48 -18.07 4.92
C ASN A 172 15.79 -19.23 5.87
N SER A 173 16.05 -18.88 7.14
CA SER A 173 16.17 -19.87 8.21
C SER A 173 14.82 -20.56 8.46
N THR A 174 14.86 -21.74 9.10
CA THR A 174 13.67 -22.54 9.41
C THR A 174 12.62 -21.73 10.19
N PHE A 175 13.04 -20.81 11.04
CA PHE A 175 12.14 -19.91 11.77
C PHE A 175 11.35 -19.00 10.80
N PHE A 176 12.04 -18.29 9.90
CA PHE A 176 11.38 -17.42 8.90
C PHE A 176 10.55 -18.21 7.89
N LYS A 177 10.93 -19.45 7.58
CA LYS A 177 10.13 -20.36 6.74
C LYS A 177 8.76 -20.67 7.36
N ILE A 178 8.73 -20.99 8.66
CA ILE A 178 7.48 -21.31 9.37
C ILE A 178 6.59 -20.07 9.48
N PHE A 179 7.13 -18.94 9.95
CA PHE A 179 6.36 -17.70 10.07
C PHE A 179 5.90 -17.16 8.71
N GLY A 180 6.73 -17.27 7.67
CA GLY A 180 6.35 -16.93 6.30
C GLY A 180 5.21 -17.80 5.77
N ALA A 181 5.25 -19.11 6.01
CA ALA A 181 4.18 -20.03 5.62
C ALA A 181 2.88 -19.75 6.38
N LEU A 182 2.94 -19.50 7.69
CA LEU A 182 1.78 -19.11 8.49
C LEU A 182 1.17 -17.78 8.01
N GLY A 183 2.01 -16.78 7.74
CA GLY A 183 1.55 -15.50 7.18
C GLY A 183 0.87 -15.68 5.83
N LEU A 184 1.46 -16.50 4.95
CA LEU A 184 0.88 -16.84 3.65
C LEU A 184 -0.48 -17.53 3.80
N LEU A 185 -0.60 -18.49 4.72
CA LEU A 185 -1.87 -19.16 5.02
C LEU A 185 -2.93 -18.16 5.47
N ILE A 186 -2.60 -17.23 6.36
CA ILE A 186 -3.52 -16.16 6.80
C ILE A 186 -3.96 -15.30 5.61
N LEU A 187 -3.04 -14.93 4.71
CA LEU A 187 -3.37 -14.15 3.51
C LEU A 187 -4.34 -14.91 2.59
N PHE A 188 -4.17 -16.22 2.41
CA PHE A 188 -5.10 -17.04 1.64
C PHE A 188 -6.49 -17.10 2.29
N VAL A 189 -6.56 -17.30 3.60
CA VAL A 189 -7.83 -17.30 4.33
C VAL A 189 -8.55 -15.95 4.19
N LEU A 190 -7.83 -14.84 4.31
CA LEU A 190 -8.39 -13.50 4.13
C LEU A 190 -8.87 -13.25 2.71
N ALA A 191 -8.12 -13.71 1.70
CA ALA A 191 -8.52 -13.59 0.30
C ALA A 191 -9.81 -14.37 0.01
N ILE A 192 -9.92 -15.62 0.51
CA ILE A 192 -11.15 -16.42 0.39
C ILE A 192 -12.32 -15.75 1.10
N SER A 193 -12.10 -15.23 2.32
CA SER A 193 -13.14 -14.52 3.07
C SER A 193 -13.62 -13.25 2.35
N ASN A 194 -12.71 -12.50 1.73
CA ASN A 194 -13.06 -11.29 0.98
C ASN A 194 -13.85 -11.63 -0.30
N ILE A 195 -13.49 -12.69 -1.02
CA ILE A 195 -14.27 -13.20 -2.15
C ILE A 195 -15.68 -13.55 -1.70
N ASN A 196 -15.82 -14.30 -0.61
CA ASN A 196 -17.14 -14.66 -0.10
C ASN A 196 -17.97 -13.43 0.21
N GLN A 197 -17.41 -12.39 0.82
CA GLN A 197 -18.12 -11.15 1.15
C GLN A 197 -18.56 -10.31 -0.07
N ILE A 198 -17.87 -10.46 -1.21
CA ILE A 198 -18.18 -9.72 -2.44
C ILE A 198 -19.23 -10.45 -3.29
N PHE A 199 -19.18 -11.78 -3.30
CA PHE A 199 -20.00 -12.61 -4.19
C PHE A 199 -21.19 -13.30 -3.51
N PHE A 200 -21.21 -13.42 -2.18
CA PHE A 200 -22.26 -14.08 -1.39
C PHE A 200 -22.74 -13.19 -0.23
#